data_AF-F4MYM1-F1
#
_entry.id   AF-F4MYM1-F1
#
_cell.length_a   1.000
_cell.length_b   1.000
_cell.length_c   1.000
_cell.angle_alpha   90.00
_cell.angle_beta   90.00
_cell.angle_gamma   90.00
#
_symmetry.space_group_name_H-M   'P 1'
#
loop_
_entity.id
_entity.type
_entity.pdbx_description
1 polymer ?
#
loop_
_entity_poly.entity_id
_entity_poly.type
_entity_poly.pdbx_seq_one_letter_code
_entity_poly.pdbx_strand_id
1 'polypeptide(L)'
;MLKESAPQQYQLEMVTLEGLVSQHHLVRKIDAVIDFEFIRDEVVHLYCHDNGRPAIDPVVLFKMMLPGYLVGGRVLYTDSTHLKASATPRKAKNIPQPVKASAYIDALNAAIDEDLAAAGKKPLTPATTAKMKDTKVSTTDPESGFMHRDNKPKGFF
;
A
#
# COMPACT_ATOMS: atom_id res chain seq x y z
N MET A 1 -22.12 -40.14 17.84
CA MET A 1 -21.67 -39.76 19.19
C MET A 1 -22.13 -38.35 19.47
N LEU A 2 -22.87 -38.13 20.55
CA LEU A 2 -23.22 -36.79 21.02
C LEU A 2 -21.93 -36.10 21.47
N LYS A 3 -21.65 -34.92 20.92
CA LYS A 3 -20.47 -34.13 21.28
C LYS A 3 -20.73 -33.54 22.67
N GLU A 4 -19.85 -33.80 23.62
CA GLU A 4 -19.97 -33.20 24.96
C GLU A 4 -20.00 -31.67 24.85
N SER A 5 -20.84 -31.04 25.67
CA SER A 5 -20.95 -29.58 25.71
C SER A 5 -19.59 -28.99 26.11
N ALA A 6 -19.05 -28.09 25.29
CA ALA A 6 -17.84 -27.37 25.65
C ALA A 6 -18.04 -26.63 26.99
N PRO A 7 -17.04 -26.61 27.87
CA PRO A 7 -17.14 -25.91 29.14
C PRO A 7 -17.51 -24.43 28.89
N GLN A 8 -18.55 -23.96 29.57
CA GLN A 8 -18.92 -22.54 29.54
C GLN A 8 -17.81 -21.73 30.23
N GLN A 9 -17.40 -20.63 29.60
CA GLN A 9 -16.36 -19.77 30.17
C GLN A 9 -16.95 -18.93 31.31
N TYR A 10 -16.67 -19.34 32.56
CA TYR A 10 -17.23 -18.72 33.77
C TYR A 10 -16.29 -17.71 34.45
N GLN A 11 -15.07 -17.51 33.95
CA GLN A 11 -14.05 -16.66 34.59
C GLN A 11 -13.42 -15.68 33.58
N LEU A 12 -13.17 -14.46 34.07
CA LEU A 12 -12.39 -13.45 33.35
C LEU A 12 -10.90 -13.74 33.57
N GLU A 13 -10.16 -13.91 32.48
CA GLU A 13 -8.71 -14.08 32.49
C GLU A 13 -8.06 -12.88 31.83
N MET A 14 -7.12 -12.24 32.53
CA MET A 14 -6.34 -11.13 31.97
C MET A 14 -5.16 -11.68 31.21
N VAL A 15 -5.24 -11.63 29.89
CA VAL A 15 -4.18 -12.10 28.99
C VAL A 15 -3.59 -10.91 28.25
N THR A 16 -2.25 -10.80 28.25
CA THR A 16 -1.55 -9.82 27.40
C THR A 16 -1.23 -10.46 26.05
N LEU A 17 -1.21 -9.65 24.98
CA LEU A 17 -0.83 -10.13 23.65
C LEU A 17 0.56 -10.77 23.65
N GLU A 18 1.46 -10.28 24.49
CA GLU A 18 2.79 -10.84 24.65
C GLU A 18 2.78 -12.22 25.34
N GLY A 19 1.91 -12.41 26.34
CA GLY A 19 1.71 -13.69 27.01
C GLY A 19 1.17 -14.80 26.10
N LEU A 20 0.51 -14.44 24.99
CA LEU A 20 0.02 -15.40 23.99
C LEU A 20 1.16 -16.04 23.17
N VAL A 21 2.33 -15.41 23.10
CA VAL A 21 3.48 -15.92 22.33
C VAL A 21 4.46 -16.60 23.28
N SER A 22 4.63 -17.92 23.12
CA SER A 22 5.55 -18.74 23.93
C SER A 22 6.95 -18.11 24.03
N GLN A 23 7.55 -18.19 25.23
CA GLN A 23 8.90 -17.70 25.53
C GLN A 23 9.97 -18.30 24.60
N HIS A 24 9.78 -19.55 24.17
CA HIS A 24 10.73 -20.26 23.31
C HIS A 24 10.38 -20.20 21.82
N HIS A 25 9.41 -19.36 21.44
CA HIS A 25 8.96 -19.22 20.06
C HIS A 25 10.04 -18.63 19.15
N LEU A 26 10.09 -19.10 17.89
CA LEU A 26 11.10 -18.71 16.91
C LEU A 26 11.21 -17.18 16.74
N VAL A 27 10.08 -16.48 16.64
CA VAL A 27 10.10 -15.01 16.45
C VAL A 27 10.78 -14.26 17.60
N ARG A 28 10.72 -14.77 18.85
CA ARG A 28 11.44 -14.17 20.00
C ARG A 28 12.95 -14.39 19.89
N LYS A 29 13.36 -15.57 19.41
CA LYS A 29 14.79 -15.87 19.18
C LYS A 29 15.37 -14.97 18.08
N ILE A 30 14.59 -14.70 17.04
CA ILE A 30 14.99 -13.81 15.94
C ILE A 30 15.12 -12.38 16.44
N ASP A 31 14.11 -11.87 17.15
CA ASP A 31 14.12 -10.52 17.71
C ASP A 31 15.28 -10.29 18.69
N ALA A 32 15.69 -11.33 19.42
CA ALA A 32 16.83 -11.26 20.34
C ALA A 32 18.22 -11.27 19.66
N VAL A 33 18.31 -11.71 18.40
CA VAL A 33 19.59 -11.92 17.70
C VAL A 33 19.79 -10.94 16.56
N ILE A 34 18.71 -10.49 15.91
CA ILE A 34 18.76 -9.60 14.76
C ILE A 34 18.37 -8.19 15.20
N ASP A 35 19.33 -7.27 15.08
CA ASP A 35 19.02 -5.84 15.10
C ASP A 35 18.45 -5.44 13.73
N PHE A 36 17.22 -4.94 13.72
CA PHE A 36 16.53 -4.50 12.49
C PHE A 36 16.68 -3.00 12.22
N GLU A 37 17.40 -2.26 13.06
CA GLU A 37 17.56 -0.81 12.88
C GLU A 37 18.24 -0.45 11.55
N PHE A 38 19.05 -1.35 10.98
CA PHE A 38 19.64 -1.18 9.65
C PHE A 38 18.59 -0.87 8.56
N ILE A 39 17.35 -1.37 8.71
CA ILE A 39 16.28 -1.11 7.75
C ILE A 39 15.97 0.38 7.70
N ARG A 40 15.97 1.06 8.86
CA ARG A 40 15.73 2.51 8.90
C ARG A 40 16.81 3.24 8.13
N ASP A 41 18.08 2.91 8.38
CA ASP A 41 19.22 3.55 7.73
C ASP A 41 19.14 3.41 6.21
N GLU A 42 18.75 2.22 5.73
CA GLU A 42 18.58 1.95 4.30
C GLU A 42 17.42 2.74 3.69
N VAL A 43 16.25 2.82 4.34
CA VAL A 43 15.06 3.41 3.72
C VAL A 43 14.82 4.87 4.09
N VAL A 44 15.58 5.46 5.03
CA VAL A 44 15.31 6.80 5.57
C VAL A 44 15.14 7.87 4.48
N HIS A 45 15.94 7.78 3.42
CA HIS A 45 15.94 8.72 2.30
C HIS A 45 14.64 8.70 1.48
N LEU A 46 13.87 7.62 1.56
CA LEU A 46 12.56 7.47 0.91
C LEU A 46 11.44 8.12 1.71
N TYR A 47 11.66 8.39 3.01
CA TYR A 47 10.66 8.95 3.91
C TYR A 47 10.88 10.45 4.13
N CYS A 48 9.80 11.23 4.17
CA CYS A 48 9.89 12.61 4.62
C CYS A 48 10.18 12.67 6.15
N HIS A 49 10.94 13.65 6.63
CA HIS A 49 11.32 13.75 8.06
C HIS A 49 10.33 14.52 8.94
N ASP A 50 9.70 15.58 8.41
CA ASP A 50 9.17 16.67 9.26
C ASP A 50 7.70 17.05 9.02
N ASN A 51 7.13 16.75 7.85
CA ASN A 51 5.83 17.33 7.47
C ASN A 51 4.89 16.41 6.67
N GLY A 52 5.26 15.14 6.48
CA GLY A 52 4.39 14.12 5.90
C GLY A 52 3.47 13.45 6.93
N ARG A 53 2.47 12.70 6.46
CA ARG A 53 1.57 11.91 7.31
C ARG A 53 2.37 10.87 8.13
N PRO A 54 1.96 10.55 9.37
CA PRO A 54 2.55 9.43 10.11
C PRO A 54 2.37 8.12 9.34
N ALA A 55 3.49 7.47 9.02
CA ALA A 55 3.54 6.16 8.38
C ALA A 55 3.81 5.07 9.42
N ILE A 56 3.54 3.81 9.05
CA ILE A 56 4.05 2.69 9.85
C ILE A 56 5.57 2.72 9.77
N ASP A 57 6.17 2.47 10.92
CA ASP A 57 7.60 2.32 11.05
C ASP A 57 8.14 1.24 10.09
N PRO A 58 9.18 1.51 9.30
CA PRO A 58 9.66 0.55 8.29
C PRO A 58 10.15 -0.77 8.91
N VAL A 59 10.69 -0.73 10.13
CA VAL A 59 11.07 -1.95 10.88
C VAL A 59 9.83 -2.75 11.24
N VAL A 60 8.78 -2.08 11.70
CA VAL A 60 7.50 -2.73 12.03
C VAL A 60 6.85 -3.33 10.79
N LEU A 61 6.82 -2.60 9.67
CA LEU A 61 6.29 -3.09 8.40
C LEU A 61 7.03 -4.36 7.95
N PHE A 62 8.36 -4.35 8.02
CA PHE A 62 9.16 -5.52 7.70
C PHE A 62 8.89 -6.69 8.66
N LYS A 63 8.83 -6.43 9.97
CA LYS A 63 8.48 -7.44 10.99
C LYS A 63 7.08 -8.02 10.80
N MET A 64 6.13 -7.27 10.25
CA MET A 64 4.80 -7.79 9.90
C MET A 64 4.82 -8.77 8.71
N MET A 65 5.80 -8.65 7.82
CA MET A 65 5.95 -9.56 6.67
C MET A 65 6.67 -10.87 7.03
N LEU A 66 7.61 -10.83 7.99
CA LEU A 66 8.43 -11.98 8.40
C LEU A 66 7.62 -13.24 8.79
N PRO A 67 6.52 -13.17 9.56
CA PRO A 67 5.71 -14.34 9.91
C PRO A 67 5.18 -15.10 8.68
N GLY A 68 5.00 -14.41 7.56
CA GLY A 68 4.58 -15.05 6.31
C GLY A 68 5.58 -16.07 5.78
N TYR A 69 6.86 -15.82 6.01
CA TYR A 69 7.96 -16.68 5.59
C TYR A 69 8.38 -17.69 6.67
N LEU A 70 8.16 -17.36 7.95
CA LEU A 70 8.75 -18.10 9.07
C LEU A 70 7.78 -19.02 9.82
N VAL A 71 6.50 -18.66 9.92
CA VAL A 71 5.53 -19.33 10.82
C VAL A 71 4.23 -19.71 10.10
N GLY A 72 4.13 -19.44 8.80
CA GLY A 72 3.00 -19.84 7.97
C GLY A 72 1.88 -18.80 7.82
N GLY A 73 2.18 -17.51 8.04
CA GLY A 73 1.28 -16.44 7.62
C GLY A 73 1.06 -16.50 6.10
N ARG A 74 -0.19 -16.61 5.66
CA ARG A 74 -0.50 -16.77 4.22
C ARG A 74 -0.81 -15.46 3.53
N VAL A 75 -1.42 -14.53 4.26
CA VAL A 75 -1.93 -13.27 3.72
C VAL A 75 -1.66 -12.16 4.72
N LEU A 76 -1.04 -11.08 4.25
CA LEU A 76 -0.90 -9.84 5.00
C LEU A 76 -1.84 -8.80 4.35
N TYR A 77 -2.83 -8.33 5.11
CA TYR A 77 -3.68 -7.22 4.67
C TYR A 77 -3.05 -5.91 5.12
N THR A 78 -2.48 -5.17 4.18
CA THR A 78 -2.03 -3.79 4.38
C THR A 78 -2.82 -2.87 3.47
N ASP A 79 -3.19 -1.69 3.93
CA ASP A 79 -3.61 -0.62 3.04
C ASP A 79 -2.42 0.32 2.76
N SER A 80 -2.49 1.06 1.66
CA SER A 80 -1.46 2.01 1.25
C SER A 80 -1.39 3.26 2.11
N THR A 81 -2.16 3.35 3.21
CA THR A 81 -2.20 4.55 4.04
C THR A 81 -0.98 4.72 4.95
N HIS A 82 -0.05 3.76 4.92
CA HIS A 82 1.06 3.64 5.86
C HIS A 82 2.45 3.81 5.24
N LEU A 83 2.56 4.19 3.97
CA LEU A 83 3.83 4.51 3.31
C LEU A 83 3.97 6.04 3.18
N LYS A 84 5.18 6.57 3.44
CA LYS A 84 5.45 8.01 3.38
C LYS A 84 6.25 8.32 2.12
N ALA A 85 5.66 9.02 1.16
CA ALA A 85 6.41 9.62 0.08
C ALA A 85 7.36 10.71 0.61
N SER A 86 8.48 10.92 -0.07
CA SER A 86 9.40 12.03 0.20
C SER A 86 8.89 13.32 -0.44
N ALA A 87 7.64 13.68 -0.12
CA ALA A 87 6.87 14.67 -0.86
C ALA A 87 6.04 15.57 0.05
N THR A 88 6.03 16.87 -0.24
CA THR A 88 5.39 17.87 0.63
C THR A 88 4.52 18.82 -0.20
N PRO A 89 3.29 19.18 0.23
CA PRO A 89 2.41 20.09 -0.51
C PRO A 89 3.01 21.48 -0.77
N ARG A 90 4.00 21.88 0.04
CA ARG A 90 4.73 23.16 -0.06
C ARG A 90 5.81 23.15 -1.14
N LYS A 91 6.39 21.99 -1.44
CA LYS A 91 7.42 21.80 -2.48
C LYS A 91 6.82 21.09 -3.69
N ALA A 92 5.81 21.73 -4.29
CA ALA A 92 5.08 21.16 -5.42
C ALA A 92 4.89 22.19 -6.54
N LYS A 93 4.84 21.70 -7.78
CA LYS A 93 4.54 22.48 -8.98
C LYS A 93 3.35 21.85 -9.69
N ASN A 94 2.47 22.67 -10.25
CA ASN A 94 1.42 22.18 -11.13
C ASN A 94 2.02 22.07 -12.53
N ILE A 95 2.06 20.85 -13.06
CA ILE A 95 2.60 20.58 -14.39
C ILE A 95 1.45 19.98 -15.22
N PRO A 96 1.23 20.46 -16.45
CA PRO A 96 0.29 19.83 -17.36
C PRO A 96 0.83 18.46 -17.77
N GLN A 97 0.16 17.40 -17.31
CA GLN A 97 0.48 16.04 -17.71
C GLN A 97 -0.68 15.46 -18.55
N PRO A 98 -0.36 14.60 -19.54
CA PRO A 98 -1.41 13.85 -20.23
C PRO A 98 -2.11 12.96 -19.21
N VAL A 99 -3.45 12.99 -19.19
CA VAL A 99 -4.22 12.03 -18.42
C VAL A 99 -3.89 10.64 -18.96
N LYS A 100 -3.14 9.85 -18.18
CA LYS A 100 -2.86 8.45 -18.52
C LYS A 100 -4.19 7.74 -18.70
N ALA A 101 -4.42 7.19 -19.89
CA ALA A 101 -5.48 6.20 -20.06
C ALA A 101 -5.20 5.06 -19.07
N SER A 102 -6.22 4.62 -18.36
CA SER A 102 -6.03 3.42 -17.53
C SER A 102 -5.73 2.26 -18.48
N ALA A 103 -4.82 1.37 -18.11
CA ALA A 103 -4.52 0.18 -18.92
C ALA A 103 -5.78 -0.63 -19.28
N TYR A 104 -6.82 -0.53 -18.44
CA TYR A 104 -8.15 -1.08 -18.68
C TYR A 104 -8.88 -0.43 -19.87
N ILE A 105 -8.80 0.90 -20.01
CA ILE A 105 -9.38 1.61 -21.16
C ILE A 105 -8.67 1.24 -22.46
N ASP A 106 -7.34 1.08 -22.42
CA ASP A 106 -6.57 0.66 -23.60
C ASP A 106 -6.95 -0.77 -24.03
N ALA A 107 -7.12 -1.68 -23.06
CA ALA A 107 -7.59 -3.03 -23.32
C ALA A 107 -9.03 -3.07 -23.89
N LEU A 108 -9.92 -2.21 -23.36
CA LEU A 108 -11.28 -2.08 -23.90
C LEU A 108 -11.29 -1.54 -25.32
N ASN A 109 -10.47 -0.53 -25.62
CA ASN A 109 -10.37 0.02 -26.97
C ASN A 109 -9.86 -1.05 -27.95
N ALA A 110 -8.84 -1.83 -27.56
CA ALA A 110 -8.34 -2.93 -28.38
C ALA A 110 -9.40 -4.00 -28.64
N ALA A 111 -10.16 -4.42 -27.62
CA ALA A 111 -11.24 -5.39 -27.78
C ALA A 111 -12.36 -4.88 -28.71
N ILE A 112 -12.72 -3.59 -28.59
CA ILE A 112 -13.70 -2.96 -29.47
C ILE A 112 -13.20 -2.94 -30.91
N ASP A 113 -11.92 -2.64 -31.14
CA ASP A 113 -11.33 -2.60 -32.48
C ASP A 113 -11.31 -4.00 -33.13
N GLU A 114 -11.05 -5.06 -32.36
CA GLU A 114 -11.15 -6.45 -32.80
C GLU A 114 -12.58 -6.82 -33.22
N ASP A 115 -13.57 -6.48 -32.39
CA ASP A 115 -14.99 -6.74 -32.67
C ASP A 115 -15.47 -5.98 -33.93
N LEU A 116 -15.01 -4.75 -34.13
CA LEU A 116 -15.33 -3.95 -35.31
C LEU A 116 -14.70 -4.52 -36.58
N ALA A 117 -13.46 -4.99 -36.50
CA ALA A 117 -12.79 -5.68 -37.60
C ALA A 117 -13.51 -6.97 -37.99
N ALA A 118 -13.94 -7.77 -37.00
CA ALA A 118 -14.73 -8.98 -37.24
C ALA A 118 -16.10 -8.68 -37.88
N ALA A 119 -16.72 -7.55 -37.52
CA ALA A 119 -17.99 -7.10 -38.10
C ALA A 119 -17.84 -6.36 -39.45
N GLY A 120 -16.63 -6.20 -39.99
CA GLY A 120 -16.37 -5.46 -41.23
C GLY A 120 -16.70 -3.97 -41.16
N LYS A 121 -16.77 -3.41 -39.95
CA LYS A 121 -17.06 -1.99 -39.70
C LYS A 121 -15.76 -1.19 -39.68
N LYS A 122 -15.84 0.09 -40.04
CA LYS A 122 -14.68 0.98 -39.99
C LYS A 122 -14.20 1.18 -38.54
N PRO A 123 -12.89 1.34 -38.31
CA PRO A 123 -12.34 1.64 -36.99
C PRO A 123 -12.96 2.91 -36.42
N LEU A 124 -13.16 2.96 -35.09
CA LEU A 124 -13.58 4.18 -34.43
C LEU A 124 -12.48 5.22 -34.55
N THR A 125 -12.84 6.46 -34.82
CA THR A 125 -11.88 7.57 -34.75
C THR A 125 -11.37 7.66 -33.31
N PRO A 126 -10.06 7.50 -33.05
CA PRO A 126 -9.54 7.62 -31.70
C PRO A 126 -9.88 8.99 -31.14
N ALA A 127 -10.31 9.04 -29.87
CA ALA A 127 -10.60 10.29 -29.19
C ALA A 127 -9.33 11.16 -29.21
N THR A 128 -9.28 12.09 -30.15
CA THR A 128 -8.11 12.92 -30.41
C THR A 128 -8.08 13.99 -29.33
N THR A 129 -7.40 13.67 -28.24
CA THR A 129 -6.53 14.55 -27.43
C THR A 129 -6.30 13.86 -26.10
N ALA A 130 -5.04 13.52 -25.79
CA ALA A 130 -4.66 13.25 -24.42
C ALA A 130 -5.03 14.50 -23.62
N LYS A 131 -6.15 14.44 -22.89
CA LYS A 131 -6.63 15.58 -22.10
C LYS A 131 -5.50 15.93 -21.15
N MET A 132 -4.96 17.14 -21.27
CA MET A 132 -3.97 17.62 -20.32
C MET A 132 -4.70 18.06 -19.06
N LYS A 133 -4.23 17.57 -17.91
CA LYS A 133 -4.72 18.01 -16.61
C LYS A 133 -3.55 18.53 -15.80
N ASP A 134 -3.79 19.67 -15.14
CA ASP A 134 -2.86 20.18 -14.14
C ASP A 134 -2.77 19.19 -13.00
N THR A 135 -1.61 18.55 -12.91
CA THR A 135 -1.30 17.59 -11.86
C THR A 135 -0.31 18.24 -10.92
N LYS A 136 -0.62 18.18 -9.62
CA LYS A 136 0.27 18.66 -8.58
C LYS A 136 1.38 17.61 -8.40
N VAL A 137 2.59 17.94 -8.85
CA VAL A 137 3.76 17.07 -8.81
C VAL A 137 4.72 17.62 -7.74
N SER A 138 5.22 16.73 -6.88
CA SER A 138 6.23 17.09 -5.88
C SER A 138 7.58 17.32 -6.55
N THR A 139 8.32 18.34 -6.13
CA THR A 139 9.67 18.60 -6.64
C THR A 139 10.72 17.70 -6.01
N THR A 140 10.42 17.10 -4.86
CA THR A 140 11.34 16.20 -4.13
C THR A 140 11.11 14.73 -4.46
N ASP A 141 9.91 14.39 -4.94
CA ASP A 141 9.53 13.03 -5.31
C ASP A 141 8.49 13.10 -6.44
N PRO A 142 8.94 13.19 -7.71
CA PRO A 142 8.04 13.35 -8.86
C PRO A 142 7.12 12.15 -9.12
N GLU A 143 7.42 10.98 -8.54
CA GLU A 143 6.60 9.78 -8.68
C GLU A 143 5.44 9.75 -7.68
N SER A 144 5.53 10.53 -6.60
CA SER A 144 4.45 10.66 -5.61
C SER A 144 3.14 11.22 -6.19
N GLY A 145 2.02 10.61 -5.81
CA GLY A 145 0.68 11.02 -6.21
C GLY A 145 0.03 11.96 -5.18
N PHE A 146 -0.66 13.02 -5.64
CA PHE A 146 -1.40 13.92 -4.75
C PHE A 146 -2.84 13.43 -4.53
N MET A 147 -3.17 12.96 -3.33
CA MET A 147 -4.51 12.47 -3.01
C MET A 147 -5.45 13.62 -2.60
N HIS A 148 -6.60 13.69 -3.28
CA HIS A 148 -7.72 14.54 -2.91
C HIS A 148 -8.98 13.67 -2.79
N ARG A 149 -9.31 13.27 -1.56
CA ARG A 149 -10.52 12.48 -1.25
C ARG A 149 -11.29 13.16 -0.13
N ASP A 150 -12.61 13.18 -0.25
CA ASP A 150 -13.48 13.74 0.78
C ASP A 150 -13.34 12.92 2.07
N ASN A 151 -13.34 13.59 3.22
CA ASN A 151 -13.11 13.01 4.55
C ASN A 151 -11.74 12.33 4.77
N LYS A 152 -10.75 12.56 3.89
CA LYS A 152 -9.35 12.12 4.10
C LYS A 152 -8.37 13.29 4.09
N PRO A 153 -7.22 13.17 4.80
CA PRO A 153 -6.18 14.18 4.73
C PRO A 153 -5.66 14.31 3.29
N LYS A 154 -5.51 15.56 2.82
CA LYS A 154 -4.93 15.87 1.52
C LYS A 154 -3.40 15.84 1.63
N GLY A 155 -2.73 15.17 0.71
CA GLY A 155 -1.27 15.03 0.76
C GLY A 155 -0.71 14.20 -0.38
N PHE A 156 0.62 14.13 -0.45
CA PHE A 156 1.34 13.25 -1.36
C PHE A 156 1.47 11.83 -0.77
N PHE A 157 1.50 10.83 -1.65
CA PHE A 157 1.57 9.39 -1.37
C PHE A 157 2.47 8.68 -2.37
#